data_AF-A0A1V1TTB9-F1
#
_entry.id   AF-A0A1V1TTB9-F1
#
_cell.length_a   1.000
_cell.length_b   1.000
_cell.length_c   1.000
_cell.angle_alpha   90.00
_cell.angle_beta   90.00
_cell.angle_gamma   90.00
#
_symmetry.space_group_name_H-M   'P 1'
#
loop_
_entity.id
_entity.type
_entity.pdbx_description
1 polymer ?
#
loop_
_entity_poly.entity_id
_entity_poly.type
_entity_poly.pdbx_seq_one_letter_code
_entity_poly.pdbx_strand_id
1 'polypeptide(L)'
;MKGTYDKEGQRMETKSKENLRLNTEARDRIRQLCLTKDHVPKKIWEDLLSLYRSTNAPVYGDVFYGGISQAKRAISWAQQRSQDSSGPDLPPEQQRGSLLALFAQSRSLMMTDPRDRVYGVLGLVTDTDPDTVRVDYGMPLPRVFSQVFQLYIRRYQSLSFLCKSNDLTGECLPGHKFPSWIPVRQGTVSATIGGSRASGGFKADNARIDPETCILSAEGVMVDTISFVGDREPFGIQPVTYWLEKLEHYCQKLLWPASGAGPLYEREDVTELLFPLMNPGRHRRMWRAEKLTPEQRLDTVRSLVRACSRANRRGFSVSDAVYGGYTPVDLLTLEQRLRCRQLHATLLDASFLGTKGGRLATVGIDDAIEVGDQVWIILGCNMPIILRPVDGIYGDRYSVVGPVIIQGLMNGEGVRELSMTDEGQISRECLRRIELQ
;
A
#
# COMPACT_ATOMS: atom_id res chain seq x y z
N MET A 1 7.67 50.53 -0.61
CA MET A 1 7.97 49.49 0.40
C MET A 1 8.47 50.18 1.68
N LYS A 2 7.63 50.31 2.72
CA LYS A 2 8.08 50.80 4.04
C LYS A 2 8.50 49.59 4.87
N GLY A 3 9.78 49.47 5.21
CA GLY A 3 10.26 48.48 6.18
C GLY A 3 10.00 48.97 7.60
N THR A 4 9.49 48.10 8.46
CA THR A 4 9.31 48.37 9.90
C THR A 4 10.64 48.20 10.63
N TYR A 5 11.13 49.26 11.26
CA TYR A 5 12.29 49.28 12.14
C TYR A 5 11.81 49.32 13.60
N ASP A 6 12.58 48.80 14.54
CA ASP A 6 12.28 48.94 15.97
C ASP A 6 12.68 50.33 16.53
N LYS A 7 12.44 50.57 17.82
CA LYS A 7 12.70 51.85 18.48
C LYS A 7 14.19 52.22 18.56
N GLU A 8 15.09 51.29 18.26
CA GLU A 8 16.54 51.47 18.27
C GLU A 8 17.12 51.56 16.85
N GLY A 9 16.26 51.59 15.82
CA GLY A 9 16.66 51.79 14.42
C GLY A 9 17.22 50.54 13.75
N GLN A 10 17.09 49.36 14.35
CA GLN A 10 17.46 48.11 13.70
C GLN A 10 16.32 47.63 12.79
N ARG A 11 16.69 47.13 11.61
CA ARG A 11 15.74 46.59 10.64
C ARG A 11 15.18 45.31 11.22
N MET A 12 13.91 45.32 11.66
CA MET A 12 13.29 44.08 12.15
C MET A 12 13.35 43.03 11.05
N GLU A 13 14.10 41.95 11.28
CA GLU A 13 13.96 40.75 10.46
C GLU A 13 12.50 40.33 10.56
N THR A 14 11.85 40.16 9.40
CA THR A 14 10.48 39.68 9.38
C THR A 14 10.45 38.35 10.08
N LYS A 15 9.53 38.13 11.03
CA LYS A 15 9.33 36.86 11.77
C LYS A 15 9.45 35.59 10.90
N SER A 16 9.13 35.72 9.60
CA SER A 16 9.33 34.70 8.56
C SER A 16 10.78 34.25 8.35
N LYS A 17 11.77 35.15 8.36
CA LYS A 17 13.20 34.82 8.20
C LYS A 17 13.80 34.15 9.44
N GLU A 18 13.44 34.65 10.62
CA GLU A 18 13.86 34.07 11.89
C GLU A 18 13.27 32.66 12.07
N ASN A 19 11.98 32.47 11.75
CA ASN A 19 11.34 31.16 11.73
C ASN A 19 11.94 30.20 10.68
N LEU A 20 12.40 30.72 9.53
CA LEU A 20 13.05 29.91 8.50
C LEU A 20 14.43 29.42 8.98
N ARG A 21 15.19 30.29 9.65
CA ARG A 21 16.48 29.93 10.24
C ARG A 21 16.33 28.87 11.34
N LEU A 22 15.38 29.06 12.26
CA LEU A 22 15.08 28.11 13.33
C LEU A 22 14.63 26.75 12.79
N ASN A 23 13.83 26.72 11.72
CA ASN A 23 13.43 25.46 11.07
C ASN A 23 14.59 24.74 10.39
N THR A 24 15.55 25.48 9.82
CA THR A 24 16.70 24.90 9.13
C THR A 24 17.69 24.29 10.14
N GLU A 25 17.99 25.02 11.23
CA GLU A 25 18.81 24.53 12.34
C GLU A 25 18.18 23.31 13.05
N ALA A 26 16.85 23.29 13.21
CA ALA A 26 16.14 22.14 13.76
C ALA A 26 16.21 20.91 12.84
N ARG A 27 16.10 21.11 11.52
CA ARG A 27 16.20 20.05 10.50
C ARG A 27 17.58 19.37 10.55
N ASP A 28 18.65 20.14 10.62
CA ASP A 28 20.02 19.61 10.62
C ASP A 28 20.36 18.88 11.91
N ARG A 29 19.89 19.36 13.07
CA ARG A 29 20.04 18.65 14.36
C ARG A 29 19.29 17.31 14.38
N ILE A 30 18.07 17.27 13.87
CA ILE A 30 17.28 16.02 13.82
C ILE A 30 17.91 15.04 12.83
N ARG A 31 18.41 15.53 11.70
CA ARG A 31 19.15 14.70 10.73
C ARG A 31 20.40 14.08 11.34
N GLN A 32 21.15 14.82 12.17
CA GLN A 32 22.29 14.26 12.90
C GLN A 32 21.89 13.25 13.98
N LEU A 33 20.77 13.47 14.69
CA LEU A 33 20.30 12.59 15.77
C LEU A 33 19.67 11.28 15.27
N CYS A 34 18.99 11.30 14.12
CA CYS A 34 18.43 10.10 13.50
C CYS A 34 19.50 9.15 12.91
N LEU A 35 20.72 9.66 12.67
CA LEU A 35 21.85 8.87 12.19
C LEU A 35 22.52 8.04 13.30
N THR A 36 22.24 8.33 14.57
CA THR A 36 22.68 7.53 15.72
C THR A 36 21.49 6.75 16.27
N LYS A 37 21.15 5.64 15.61
CA LYS A 37 20.18 4.66 16.12
C LYS A 37 20.81 3.97 17.34
N ASP A 38 20.32 4.30 18.53
CA ASP A 38 19.85 3.35 19.54
C ASP A 38 19.46 4.11 20.83
N HIS A 39 18.18 4.00 21.21
CA HIS A 39 17.56 4.52 22.43
C HIS A 39 17.63 6.05 22.64
N VAL A 40 16.63 6.78 22.12
CA VAL A 40 16.45 8.22 22.39
C VAL A 40 16.20 8.44 23.89
N PRO A 41 17.09 9.13 24.63
CA PRO A 41 16.92 9.38 26.06
C PRO A 41 15.71 10.28 26.36
N LYS A 42 15.04 10.04 27.50
CA LYS A 42 13.81 10.75 27.92
C LYS A 42 13.92 12.29 27.92
N LYS A 43 15.09 12.82 28.23
CA LYS A 43 15.35 14.28 28.21
C LYS A 43 15.31 14.86 26.79
N ILE A 44 15.83 14.11 25.82
CA ILE A 44 15.80 14.49 24.39
C ILE A 44 14.35 14.47 23.88
N TRP A 45 13.54 13.52 24.36
CA TRP A 45 12.11 13.44 24.04
C TRP A 45 11.32 14.66 24.55
N GLU A 46 11.60 15.12 25.77
CA GLU A 46 10.95 16.29 26.36
C GLU A 46 11.34 17.59 25.64
N ASP A 47 12.61 17.73 25.24
CA ASP A 47 13.10 18.89 24.48
C ASP A 47 12.47 18.96 23.07
N LEU A 48 12.29 17.81 22.40
CA LEU A 48 11.61 17.73 21.09
C LEU A 48 10.12 18.08 21.17
N LEU A 49 9.42 17.63 22.22
CA LEU A 49 8.02 17.98 22.47
C LEU A 49 7.84 19.47 22.79
N SER A 50 8.78 20.07 23.52
CA SER A 50 8.81 21.51 23.79
C SER A 50 8.96 22.31 22.49
N LEU A 51 9.86 21.87 21.60
CA LEU A 51 10.08 22.49 20.29
C LEU A 51 8.87 22.36 19.34
N TYR A 52 8.19 21.21 19.36
CA TYR A 52 6.95 20.97 18.60
C TYR A 52 5.82 21.91 19.04
N ARG A 53 5.66 22.08 20.36
CA ARG A 53 4.63 22.96 20.95
C ARG A 53 4.90 24.44 20.69
N SER A 54 6.17 24.85 20.59
CA SER A 54 6.54 26.24 20.37
C SER A 54 6.52 26.66 18.89
N THR A 55 6.74 25.73 17.96
CA THR A 55 6.82 26.05 16.52
C THR A 55 5.52 25.86 15.74
N ASN A 56 4.53 25.15 16.31
CA ASN A 56 3.21 24.87 15.72
C ASN A 56 3.27 24.40 14.23
N ALA A 57 4.37 23.75 13.85
CA ALA A 57 4.65 23.30 12.50
C ALA A 57 4.16 21.86 12.30
N PRO A 58 3.48 21.53 11.19
CA PRO A 58 2.88 20.20 10.96
C PRO A 58 3.86 19.14 10.43
N VAL A 59 5.14 19.46 10.36
CA VAL A 59 6.20 18.50 10.03
C VAL A 59 6.43 17.64 11.27
N TYR A 60 6.72 16.35 11.14
CA TYR A 60 6.94 15.33 12.21
C TYR A 60 5.81 14.33 12.49
N GLY A 61 4.71 14.33 11.73
CA GLY A 61 3.66 13.31 11.81
C GLY A 61 4.12 11.86 11.59
N ASP A 62 5.19 11.64 10.82
CA ASP A 62 5.60 10.28 10.43
C ASP A 62 6.88 9.78 11.12
N VAL A 63 7.72 10.68 11.67
CA VAL A 63 8.98 10.29 12.34
C VAL A 63 8.78 9.94 13.82
N PHE A 64 7.73 10.47 14.47
CA PHE A 64 7.53 10.34 15.93
C PHE A 64 6.33 9.49 16.36
N TYR A 65 5.45 9.07 15.45
CA TYR A 65 4.12 8.52 15.80
C TYR A 65 3.95 7.00 15.58
N GLY A 66 5.04 6.27 15.42
CA GLY A 66 5.07 4.85 15.00
C GLY A 66 4.67 3.78 16.03
N GLY A 67 3.86 4.08 17.04
CA GLY A 67 3.44 3.03 17.99
C GLY A 67 2.14 3.33 18.71
N ILE A 68 2.16 4.31 19.61
CA ILE A 68 0.99 4.58 20.47
C ILE A 68 -0.13 5.31 19.73
N SER A 69 0.17 6.15 18.74
CA SER A 69 -0.87 6.77 17.89
C SER A 69 -1.37 5.82 16.80
N GLN A 70 -0.57 4.87 16.33
CA GLN A 70 -1.08 3.78 15.49
C GLN A 70 -1.94 2.81 16.30
N ALA A 71 -1.56 2.49 17.54
CA ALA A 71 -2.39 1.69 18.45
C ALA A 71 -3.66 2.46 18.86
N LYS A 72 -3.57 3.74 19.23
CA LYS A 72 -4.74 4.58 19.54
C LYS A 72 -5.58 4.88 18.31
N ARG A 73 -5.02 5.00 17.10
CA ARG A 73 -5.80 5.07 15.85
C ARG A 73 -6.37 3.73 15.47
N ALA A 74 -5.70 2.61 15.68
CA ALA A 74 -6.26 1.28 15.46
C ALA A 74 -7.38 0.98 16.44
N ILE A 75 -7.23 1.35 17.72
CA ILE A 75 -8.24 1.24 18.78
C ILE A 75 -9.37 2.26 18.55
N SER A 76 -9.07 3.51 18.19
CA SER A 76 -10.08 4.54 17.83
C SER A 76 -10.78 4.22 16.51
N TRP A 77 -10.09 3.61 15.53
CA TRP A 77 -10.66 3.09 14.29
C TRP A 77 -11.48 1.83 14.54
N ALA A 78 -11.08 0.98 15.50
CA ALA A 78 -11.86 -0.18 15.95
C ALA A 78 -13.10 0.25 16.77
N GLN A 79 -12.97 1.31 17.59
CA GLN A 79 -14.05 1.91 18.38
C GLN A 79 -15.00 2.76 17.53
N GLN A 80 -14.53 3.48 16.51
CA GLN A 80 -15.39 4.17 15.53
C GLN A 80 -16.09 3.17 14.59
N ARG A 81 -15.45 2.03 14.31
CA ARG A 81 -16.15 0.86 13.75
C ARG A 81 -17.32 0.46 14.65
N SER A 82 -17.16 0.44 15.98
CA SER A 82 -18.16 0.01 16.96
C SER A 82 -19.56 0.63 16.82
N GLN A 83 -19.70 1.84 16.28
CA GLN A 83 -20.99 2.53 16.25
C GLN A 83 -21.75 2.45 14.92
N ASP A 84 -21.12 2.09 13.79
CA ASP A 84 -21.74 2.33 12.46
C ASP A 84 -21.63 1.17 11.43
N SER A 85 -21.32 -0.06 11.85
CA SER A 85 -21.24 -1.18 10.88
C SER A 85 -21.46 -2.57 11.49
N SER A 86 -22.72 -2.85 11.82
CA SER A 86 -23.28 -4.20 11.83
C SER A 86 -24.22 -4.33 10.63
N GLY A 87 -23.66 -4.67 9.47
CA GLY A 87 -24.42 -4.98 8.27
C GLY A 87 -23.87 -6.28 7.64
N PRO A 88 -24.72 -7.19 7.15
CA PRO A 88 -24.32 -8.49 6.58
C PRO A 88 -23.49 -8.39 5.28
N ASP A 89 -23.34 -7.20 4.69
CA ASP A 89 -22.76 -6.99 3.35
C ASP A 89 -21.26 -6.65 3.30
N LEU A 90 -20.54 -6.70 4.43
CA LEU A 90 -19.08 -6.48 4.41
C LEU A 90 -18.32 -7.70 3.88
N PRO A 91 -17.25 -7.50 3.07
CA PRO A 91 -16.37 -8.59 2.66
C PRO A 91 -15.90 -9.40 3.87
N PRO A 92 -15.75 -10.74 3.76
CA PRO A 92 -15.38 -11.64 4.87
C PRO A 92 -14.20 -11.17 5.73
N GLU A 93 -13.21 -10.58 5.09
CA GLU A 93 -12.00 -10.07 5.71
C GLU A 93 -12.20 -8.84 6.59
N GLN A 94 -13.37 -8.20 6.50
CA GLN A 94 -13.75 -6.98 7.21
C GLN A 94 -14.80 -7.27 8.29
N GLN A 95 -15.24 -8.52 8.43
CA GLN A 95 -16.15 -8.98 9.48
C GLN A 95 -15.36 -9.15 10.79
N ARG A 96 -15.86 -8.56 11.89
CA ARG A 96 -15.07 -8.37 13.12
C ARG A 96 -14.72 -9.63 13.88
N GLY A 97 -15.46 -10.72 13.66
CA GLY A 97 -15.24 -12.00 14.32
C GLY A 97 -14.72 -13.09 13.38
N SER A 98 -14.32 -12.75 12.15
CA SER A 98 -13.73 -13.77 11.27
C SER A 98 -12.35 -14.19 11.77
N LEU A 99 -12.06 -15.50 11.72
CA LEU A 99 -10.76 -16.03 12.18
C LEU A 99 -9.58 -15.32 11.50
N LEU A 100 -9.70 -15.04 10.19
CA LEU A 100 -8.68 -14.29 9.45
C LEU A 100 -8.52 -12.84 9.97
N ALA A 101 -9.61 -12.15 10.27
CA ALA A 101 -9.56 -10.79 10.78
C ALA A 101 -8.95 -10.73 12.18
N LEU A 102 -9.28 -11.68 13.05
CA LEU A 102 -8.72 -11.79 14.39
C LEU A 102 -7.22 -12.14 14.34
N PHE A 103 -6.82 -13.09 13.47
CA PHE A 103 -5.42 -13.44 13.22
C PHE A 103 -4.59 -12.25 12.69
N ALA A 104 -5.18 -11.41 11.84
CA ALA A 104 -4.54 -10.19 11.35
C ALA A 104 -4.42 -9.12 12.44
N GLN A 105 -5.44 -8.97 13.30
CA GLN A 105 -5.45 -8.00 14.40
C GLN A 105 -4.54 -8.39 15.56
N SER A 106 -4.31 -9.68 15.79
CA SER A 106 -3.43 -10.19 16.85
C SER A 106 -1.93 -10.04 16.54
N ARG A 107 -1.57 -9.50 15.36
CA ARG A 107 -0.19 -9.30 14.86
C ARG A 107 0.72 -8.49 15.79
N SER A 108 0.16 -7.57 16.57
CA SER A 108 0.88 -6.69 17.50
C SER A 108 0.83 -7.14 18.96
N LEU A 109 0.18 -8.27 19.25
CA LEU A 109 0.05 -8.78 20.61
C LEU A 109 1.35 -9.49 21.04
N MET A 110 1.71 -9.32 22.31
CA MET A 110 2.81 -10.06 22.93
C MET A 110 2.30 -11.46 23.30
N MET A 111 3.03 -12.49 22.87
CA MET A 111 2.68 -13.89 23.08
C MET A 111 3.93 -14.68 23.52
N THR A 112 3.74 -15.62 24.44
CA THR A 112 4.85 -16.47 24.93
C THR A 112 5.14 -17.58 23.93
N ASP A 113 4.09 -18.25 23.42
CA ASP A 113 4.20 -19.15 22.27
C ASP A 113 3.57 -18.47 21.03
N PRO A 114 4.26 -18.43 19.88
CA PRO A 114 3.73 -17.82 18.67
C PRO A 114 2.46 -18.50 18.11
N ARG A 115 2.15 -19.74 18.51
CA ARG A 115 0.92 -20.45 18.13
C ARG A 115 -0.32 -19.86 18.79
N ASP A 116 -0.16 -19.19 19.92
CA ASP A 116 -1.26 -18.52 20.63
C ASP A 116 -1.87 -17.38 19.81
N ARG A 117 -1.20 -16.93 18.75
CA ARG A 117 -1.78 -16.02 17.75
C ARG A 117 -3.05 -16.57 17.10
N VAL A 118 -3.13 -17.89 16.95
CA VAL A 118 -4.31 -18.61 16.44
C VAL A 118 -5.13 -19.13 17.60
N TYR A 119 -4.51 -19.88 18.52
CA TYR A 119 -5.23 -20.59 19.59
C TYR A 119 -5.89 -19.63 20.59
N GLY A 120 -5.23 -18.51 20.90
CA GLY A 120 -5.75 -17.53 21.85
C GLY A 120 -6.97 -16.73 21.35
N VAL A 121 -7.24 -16.74 20.05
CA VAL A 121 -8.40 -16.03 19.47
C VAL A 121 -9.58 -16.94 19.15
N LEU A 122 -9.45 -18.27 19.27
CA LEU A 122 -10.51 -19.23 18.89
C LEU A 122 -11.83 -18.99 19.62
N GLY A 123 -11.78 -18.62 20.90
CA GLY A 123 -12.98 -18.29 21.70
C GLY A 123 -13.70 -17.01 21.27
N LEU A 124 -13.14 -16.23 20.34
CA LEU A 124 -13.71 -14.99 19.81
C LEU A 124 -14.23 -15.15 18.37
N VAL A 125 -13.97 -16.29 17.73
CA VAL A 125 -14.31 -16.54 16.33
C VAL A 125 -15.82 -16.71 16.18
N THR A 126 -16.39 -16.07 15.15
CA THR A 126 -17.83 -16.11 14.87
C THR A 126 -18.18 -16.79 13.55
N ASP A 127 -17.20 -17.00 12.67
CA ASP A 127 -17.42 -17.51 11.30
C ASP A 127 -17.05 -18.98 11.12
N THR A 128 -16.46 -19.60 12.14
CA THR A 128 -16.00 -20.99 12.14
C THR A 128 -16.20 -21.60 13.53
N ASP A 129 -16.50 -22.90 13.57
CA ASP A 129 -16.55 -23.66 14.82
C ASP A 129 -15.12 -23.79 15.40
N PRO A 130 -14.88 -23.36 16.66
CA PRO A 130 -13.58 -23.50 17.33
C PRO A 130 -13.00 -24.92 17.27
N ASP A 131 -13.85 -25.95 17.30
CA ASP A 131 -13.43 -27.37 17.29
C ASP A 131 -12.84 -27.80 15.94
N THR A 132 -13.00 -26.99 14.88
CA THR A 132 -12.42 -27.26 13.56
C THR A 132 -10.91 -27.02 13.54
N VAL A 133 -10.38 -26.17 14.44
CA VAL A 133 -8.96 -25.88 14.53
C VAL A 133 -8.31 -26.88 15.48
N ARG A 134 -7.37 -27.68 14.97
CA ARG A 134 -6.62 -28.62 15.81
C ARG A 134 -5.59 -27.87 16.64
N VAL A 135 -5.84 -27.82 17.94
CA VAL A 135 -4.91 -27.29 18.95
C VAL A 135 -3.82 -28.32 19.24
N ASP A 136 -2.59 -28.02 18.82
CA ASP A 136 -1.44 -28.91 18.95
C ASP A 136 -0.15 -28.08 19.04
N TYR A 137 0.36 -27.88 20.26
CA TYR A 137 1.59 -27.11 20.49
C TYR A 137 2.86 -27.83 19.98
N GLY A 138 2.77 -29.13 19.67
CA GLY A 138 3.85 -29.87 19.01
C GLY A 138 3.92 -29.60 17.50
N MET A 139 2.87 -29.01 16.92
CA MET A 139 2.80 -28.76 15.48
C MET A 139 3.78 -27.66 15.04
N PRO A 140 4.46 -27.81 13.88
CA PRO A 140 5.22 -26.72 13.25
C PRO A 140 4.36 -25.49 13.01
N LEU A 141 4.90 -24.31 13.34
CA LEU A 141 4.18 -23.04 13.26
C LEU A 141 3.56 -22.72 11.88
N PRO A 142 4.21 -23.02 10.73
CA PRO A 142 3.58 -22.84 9.42
C PRO A 142 2.30 -23.66 9.24
N ARG A 143 2.26 -24.89 9.79
CA ARG A 143 1.07 -25.75 9.74
C ARG A 143 -0.06 -25.18 10.59
N VAL A 144 0.26 -24.69 11.80
CA VAL A 144 -0.72 -24.01 12.66
C VAL A 144 -1.34 -22.82 11.93
N PHE A 145 -0.52 -21.97 11.31
CA PHE A 145 -1.03 -20.80 10.59
C PHE A 145 -1.80 -21.19 9.32
N SER A 146 -1.38 -22.24 8.61
CA SER A 146 -2.09 -22.70 7.41
C SER A 146 -3.53 -23.14 7.68
N GLN A 147 -3.85 -23.61 8.89
CA GLN A 147 -5.22 -23.98 9.26
C GLN A 147 -6.18 -22.78 9.11
N VAL A 148 -5.75 -21.57 9.48
CA VAL A 148 -6.56 -20.34 9.34
C VAL A 148 -6.96 -20.12 7.89
N PHE A 149 -6.01 -20.22 6.97
CA PHE A 149 -6.24 -19.98 5.54
C PHE A 149 -7.01 -21.12 4.89
N GLN A 150 -6.82 -22.36 5.34
CA GLN A 150 -7.58 -23.51 4.86
C GLN A 150 -9.07 -23.36 5.21
N LEU A 151 -9.38 -22.94 6.43
CA LEU A 151 -10.76 -22.66 6.85
C LEU A 151 -11.36 -21.49 6.08
N TYR A 152 -10.57 -20.43 5.86
CA TYR A 152 -10.98 -19.30 5.05
C TYR A 152 -11.35 -19.70 3.61
N ILE A 153 -10.50 -20.49 2.94
CA ILE A 153 -10.76 -20.99 1.58
C ILE A 153 -12.05 -21.83 1.56
N ARG A 154 -12.22 -22.77 2.50
CA ARG A 154 -13.42 -23.63 2.57
C ARG A 154 -14.69 -22.83 2.79
N ARG A 155 -14.65 -21.81 3.65
CA ARG A 155 -15.82 -21.04 4.06
C ARG A 155 -16.25 -19.99 3.04
N TYR A 156 -15.27 -19.34 2.40
CA TYR A 156 -15.50 -18.16 1.58
C TYR A 156 -15.16 -18.36 0.10
N GLN A 157 -14.52 -19.49 -0.26
CA GLN A 157 -14.07 -19.77 -1.63
C GLN A 157 -13.24 -18.60 -2.20
N SER A 158 -12.35 -18.05 -1.37
CA SER A 158 -11.58 -16.84 -1.69
C SER A 158 -10.12 -16.98 -1.30
N LEU A 159 -9.27 -16.30 -2.08
CA LEU A 159 -7.84 -16.15 -1.90
C LEU A 159 -7.45 -14.68 -1.73
N SER A 160 -8.38 -13.80 -1.34
CA SER A 160 -8.10 -12.37 -1.16
C SER A 160 -7.08 -12.07 -0.04
N PHE A 161 -6.81 -13.03 0.84
CA PHE A 161 -5.72 -12.91 1.81
C PHE A 161 -4.34 -12.83 1.16
N LEU A 162 -4.17 -13.31 -0.08
CA LEU A 162 -2.92 -13.18 -0.84
C LEU A 162 -2.58 -11.70 -1.11
N CYS A 163 -3.59 -10.83 -1.19
CA CYS A 163 -3.43 -9.39 -1.32
C CYS A 163 -2.79 -8.73 -0.06
N LYS A 164 -2.61 -9.49 1.03
CA LYS A 164 -2.03 -9.04 2.31
C LYS A 164 -0.67 -9.67 2.60
N SER A 165 -0.16 -10.52 1.71
CA SER A 165 1.08 -11.28 1.93
C SER A 165 2.30 -10.36 2.19
N ASN A 166 2.22 -9.10 1.76
CA ASN A 166 3.34 -8.15 1.74
C ASN A 166 3.19 -6.88 2.57
N ASP A 167 2.42 -6.87 3.66
CA ASP A 167 2.56 -5.75 4.60
C ASP A 167 3.96 -5.84 5.27
N LEU A 168 4.92 -5.10 4.71
CA LEU A 168 6.36 -5.15 4.92
C LEU A 168 6.79 -4.12 5.96
N THR A 169 6.72 -4.47 7.24
CA THR A 169 7.52 -3.85 8.31
C THR A 169 7.62 -4.82 9.50
N GLY A 170 8.50 -5.81 9.44
CA GLY A 170 8.88 -6.59 10.62
C GLY A 170 9.54 -7.93 10.31
N GLU A 171 10.35 -8.41 11.25
CA GLU A 171 10.99 -9.71 11.15
C GLU A 171 9.92 -10.83 11.16
N CYS A 172 10.10 -11.85 10.31
CA CYS A 172 9.46 -13.13 10.54
C CYS A 172 9.82 -13.59 11.96
N LEU A 173 8.91 -14.28 12.65
CA LEU A 173 9.22 -14.89 13.95
C LEU A 173 10.57 -15.62 13.86
N PRO A 174 11.61 -15.19 14.61
CA PRO A 174 12.97 -15.66 14.42
C PRO A 174 13.03 -17.19 14.49
N GLY A 175 13.76 -17.82 13.56
CA GLY A 175 13.93 -19.28 13.52
C GLY A 175 12.83 -20.06 12.78
N HIS A 176 11.80 -19.39 12.23
CA HIS A 176 10.74 -20.07 11.47
C HIS A 176 10.76 -19.66 9.98
N LYS A 177 10.69 -20.67 9.10
CA LYS A 177 10.47 -20.48 7.66
C LYS A 177 8.98 -20.68 7.36
N PHE A 178 8.37 -19.70 6.71
CA PHE A 178 6.97 -19.76 6.29
C PHE A 178 6.86 -19.78 4.78
N PRO A 179 5.81 -20.43 4.25
CA PRO A 179 5.45 -20.26 2.86
C PRO A 179 5.22 -18.80 2.48
N SER A 180 5.61 -18.42 1.26
CA SER A 180 5.52 -17.03 0.79
C SER A 180 4.09 -16.48 0.76
N TRP A 181 3.10 -17.37 0.61
CA TRP A 181 1.69 -17.01 0.57
C TRP A 181 1.07 -16.73 1.96
N ILE A 182 1.76 -17.06 3.07
CA ILE A 182 1.27 -16.78 4.42
C ILE A 182 1.65 -15.34 4.84
N PRO A 183 0.68 -14.46 5.14
CA PRO A 183 0.92 -13.09 5.59
C PRO A 183 1.44 -13.05 7.04
N VAL A 184 2.72 -13.38 7.25
CA VAL A 184 3.32 -13.52 8.60
C VAL A 184 3.99 -12.26 9.17
N ARG A 185 4.29 -11.24 8.35
CA ARG A 185 5.14 -10.10 8.76
C ARG A 185 4.45 -9.15 9.77
N GLN A 186 4.99 -7.98 10.12
CA GLN A 186 4.32 -6.88 10.87
C GLN A 186 4.05 -5.66 9.96
N GLY A 187 2.96 -4.87 10.10
CA GLY A 187 2.54 -3.89 9.06
C GLY A 187 1.03 -3.63 8.89
N THR A 188 0.70 -2.58 8.12
CA THR A 188 -0.66 -2.01 7.95
C THR A 188 -1.34 -2.55 6.71
N VAL A 189 -2.54 -3.14 6.85
CA VAL A 189 -3.37 -3.62 5.74
C VAL A 189 -3.54 -2.55 4.68
N SER A 190 -2.95 -2.79 3.50
CA SER A 190 -3.03 -1.88 2.35
C SER A 190 -4.47 -1.46 2.04
N ALA A 191 -4.63 -0.16 1.76
CA ALA A 191 -5.93 0.47 1.53
C ALA A 191 -6.63 0.01 0.23
N THR A 192 -5.92 -0.76 -0.60
CA THR A 192 -6.28 -1.05 -1.99
C THR A 192 -7.07 -2.35 -2.18
N ILE A 193 -7.01 -3.28 -1.21
CA ILE A 193 -7.56 -4.64 -1.31
C ILE A 193 -9.09 -4.68 -1.59
N GLY A 194 -9.82 -3.63 -1.23
CA GLY A 194 -11.27 -3.53 -1.45
C GLY A 194 -11.69 -2.73 -2.70
N GLY A 195 -10.73 -2.28 -3.52
CA GLY A 195 -10.97 -1.47 -4.72
C GLY A 195 -10.93 -2.26 -6.04
N SER A 196 -10.47 -3.51 -6.01
CA SER A 196 -10.27 -4.34 -7.19
C SER A 196 -11.13 -5.60 -7.18
N ARG A 197 -11.44 -6.09 -8.38
CA ARG A 197 -12.12 -7.35 -8.70
C ARG A 197 -11.40 -8.03 -9.87
N ALA A 198 -10.09 -8.23 -9.73
CA ALA A 198 -9.23 -8.74 -10.81
C ALA A 198 -9.64 -10.13 -11.31
N SER A 199 -10.06 -11.05 -10.44
CA SER A 199 -10.64 -12.33 -10.83
C SER A 199 -12.13 -12.26 -11.19
N GLY A 200 -12.72 -11.07 -11.34
CA GLY A 200 -14.15 -10.90 -11.60
C GLY A 200 -15.02 -11.57 -10.53
N GLY A 201 -15.97 -12.40 -10.98
CA GLY A 201 -16.84 -13.21 -10.10
C GLY A 201 -16.31 -14.63 -9.83
N PHE A 202 -15.12 -14.99 -10.32
CA PHE A 202 -14.59 -16.34 -10.15
C PHE A 202 -14.19 -16.61 -8.71
N LYS A 203 -14.60 -17.77 -8.20
CA LYS A 203 -14.31 -18.26 -6.86
C LYS A 203 -13.10 -19.20 -6.86
N ALA A 204 -12.49 -19.38 -5.71
CA ALA A 204 -11.38 -20.29 -5.49
C ALA A 204 -11.86 -21.74 -5.24
N ASP A 205 -12.67 -22.30 -6.13
CA ASP A 205 -13.33 -23.60 -5.92
C ASP A 205 -12.35 -24.78 -5.85
N ASN A 206 -11.27 -24.71 -6.62
CA ASN A 206 -10.26 -25.76 -6.70
C ASN A 206 -9.01 -25.48 -5.83
N ALA A 207 -9.06 -24.41 -5.02
CA ALA A 207 -7.95 -24.05 -4.15
C ALA A 207 -7.89 -24.94 -2.92
N ARG A 208 -6.69 -25.44 -2.60
CA ARG A 208 -6.46 -26.31 -1.45
C ARG A 208 -5.03 -26.17 -0.92
N ILE A 209 -4.90 -26.27 0.39
CA ILE A 209 -3.62 -26.29 1.09
C ILE A 209 -3.33 -27.71 1.53
N ASP A 210 -2.14 -28.20 1.21
CA ASP A 210 -1.61 -29.46 1.73
C ASP A 210 -1.25 -29.29 3.21
N PRO A 211 -1.84 -30.07 4.14
CA PRO A 211 -1.64 -29.91 5.58
C PRO A 211 -0.21 -30.26 6.06
N GLU A 212 0.52 -31.06 5.29
CA GLU A 212 1.85 -31.53 5.63
C GLU A 212 2.94 -30.62 5.05
N THR A 213 2.81 -30.28 3.76
CA THR A 213 3.80 -29.48 3.03
C THR A 213 3.53 -27.97 3.11
N CYS A 214 2.32 -27.56 3.51
CA CYS A 214 1.85 -26.18 3.44
C CYS A 214 1.92 -25.56 2.03
N ILE A 215 1.85 -26.39 0.98
CA ILE A 215 1.76 -25.91 -0.40
C ILE A 215 0.29 -25.53 -0.67
N LEU A 216 0.07 -24.31 -1.14
CA LEU A 216 -1.23 -23.83 -1.60
C LEU A 216 -1.34 -24.07 -3.09
N SER A 217 -2.18 -25.02 -3.50
CA SER A 217 -2.53 -25.17 -4.92
C SER A 217 -3.76 -24.33 -5.25
N ALA A 218 -3.69 -23.60 -6.36
CA ALA A 218 -4.76 -22.74 -6.85
C ALA A 218 -4.83 -22.79 -8.37
N GLU A 219 -5.89 -22.21 -8.93
CA GLU A 219 -6.03 -22.01 -10.36
C GLU A 219 -5.91 -20.53 -10.70
N GLY A 220 -5.27 -20.23 -11.81
CA GLY A 220 -5.08 -18.87 -12.25
C GLY A 220 -4.64 -18.78 -13.70
N VAL A 221 -4.53 -17.54 -14.16
CA VAL A 221 -4.12 -17.22 -15.52
C VAL A 221 -2.91 -16.31 -15.47
N MET A 222 -1.86 -16.70 -16.20
CA MET A 222 -0.67 -15.89 -16.39
C MET A 222 -0.98 -14.84 -17.45
N VAL A 223 -0.86 -13.56 -17.08
CA VAL A 223 -1.23 -12.43 -17.93
C VAL A 223 -0.02 -11.82 -18.61
N ASP A 224 1.08 -11.65 -17.87
CA ASP A 224 2.26 -10.96 -18.37
C ASP A 224 3.52 -11.28 -17.54
N THR A 225 4.67 -10.75 -17.96
CA THR A 225 5.95 -10.83 -17.24
C THR A 225 6.51 -9.44 -17.03
N ILE A 226 7.10 -9.18 -15.86
CA ILE A 226 7.78 -7.93 -15.55
C ILE A 226 9.01 -7.78 -16.45
N SER A 227 9.07 -6.66 -17.18
CA SER A 227 10.13 -6.32 -18.12
C SER A 227 11.09 -5.26 -17.57
N PHE A 228 10.61 -4.41 -16.66
CA PHE A 228 11.46 -3.48 -15.92
C PHE A 228 10.87 -3.17 -14.54
N VAL A 229 11.75 -2.81 -13.62
CA VAL A 229 11.41 -2.26 -12.30
C VAL A 229 12.02 -0.86 -12.22
N GLY A 230 11.20 0.13 -11.86
CA GLY A 230 11.64 1.51 -11.69
C GLY A 230 12.36 1.74 -10.36
N ASP A 231 12.75 2.99 -10.14
CA ASP A 231 13.41 3.40 -8.90
C ASP A 231 12.51 3.16 -7.67
N ARG A 232 13.14 2.70 -6.58
CA ARG A 232 12.49 2.48 -5.28
C ARG A 232 12.79 3.64 -4.35
N GLU A 233 12.13 4.76 -4.60
CA GLU A 233 12.30 5.97 -3.81
C GLU A 233 10.94 6.64 -3.52
N PRO A 234 10.80 7.32 -2.37
CA PRO A 234 9.55 7.99 -2.02
C PRO A 234 9.37 9.25 -2.88
N PHE A 235 8.77 9.10 -4.07
CA PHE A 235 8.53 10.20 -5.01
C PHE A 235 7.74 11.37 -4.40
N GLY A 236 6.93 11.13 -3.37
CA GLY A 236 6.16 12.17 -2.68
C GLY A 236 7.01 13.32 -2.11
N ILE A 237 8.23 13.01 -1.63
CA ILE A 237 9.19 14.00 -1.11
C ILE A 237 10.17 14.52 -2.16
N GLN A 238 10.21 13.90 -3.34
CA GLN A 238 11.08 14.31 -4.42
C GLN A 238 10.48 15.50 -5.18
N PRO A 239 11.30 16.29 -5.92
CA PRO A 239 10.79 17.36 -6.75
C PRO A 239 9.77 16.86 -7.78
N VAL A 240 8.71 17.63 -8.00
CA VAL A 240 7.63 17.24 -8.92
C VAL A 240 8.14 17.00 -10.34
N THR A 241 9.04 17.85 -10.82
CA THR A 241 9.65 17.70 -12.15
C THR A 241 10.44 16.40 -12.27
N TYR A 242 11.16 16.01 -11.21
CA TYR A 242 12.01 14.83 -11.22
C TYR A 242 11.21 13.53 -11.38
N TRP A 243 10.17 13.32 -10.57
CA TRP A 243 9.39 12.08 -10.67
C TRP A 243 8.50 12.06 -11.92
N LEU A 244 8.06 13.22 -12.43
CA LEU A 244 7.37 13.30 -13.73
C LEU A 244 8.29 12.94 -14.90
N GLU A 245 9.54 13.41 -14.91
CA GLU A 245 10.53 13.03 -15.92
C GLU A 245 10.82 11.52 -15.90
N LYS A 246 10.93 10.92 -14.70
CA LYS A 246 11.07 9.47 -14.53
C LYS A 246 9.85 8.72 -15.06
N LEU A 247 8.66 9.16 -14.70
CA LEU A 247 7.41 8.55 -15.14
C LEU A 247 7.24 8.63 -16.67
N GLU A 248 7.58 9.77 -17.27
CA GLU A 248 7.62 9.95 -18.73
C GLU A 248 8.59 8.95 -19.37
N HIS A 249 9.81 8.83 -18.84
CA HIS A 249 10.80 7.88 -19.32
C HIS A 249 10.32 6.42 -19.23
N TYR A 250 9.67 6.04 -18.13
CA TYR A 250 9.08 4.71 -17.97
C TYR A 250 7.98 4.45 -19.00
N CYS A 251 7.12 5.44 -19.26
CA CYS A 251 6.08 5.32 -20.29
C CYS A 251 6.67 5.19 -21.69
N GLN A 252 7.70 5.98 -22.02
CA GLN A 252 8.39 5.91 -23.32
C GLN A 252 9.03 4.56 -23.57
N LYS A 253 9.59 3.93 -22.52
CA LYS A 253 10.19 2.59 -22.59
C LYS A 253 9.17 1.50 -22.93
N LEU A 254 7.91 1.67 -22.55
CA LEU A 254 6.83 0.68 -22.76
C LEU A 254 6.01 0.90 -24.03
N LEU A 255 5.67 2.16 -24.32
CA LEU A 255 4.61 2.53 -25.26
C LEU A 255 5.17 3.03 -26.60
N TRP A 256 6.38 2.61 -26.98
CA TRP A 256 6.98 3.05 -28.23
C TRP A 256 6.37 2.36 -29.46
N PRO A 257 5.97 3.10 -30.52
CA PRO A 257 6.01 4.57 -30.66
C PRO A 257 4.82 5.29 -29.98
N ALA A 258 5.13 6.41 -29.32
CA ALA A 258 4.14 7.23 -28.63
C ALA A 258 3.20 7.94 -29.63
N SER A 259 2.02 7.36 -29.85
CA SER A 259 0.95 7.98 -30.63
C SER A 259 0.25 9.05 -29.78
N GLY A 260 0.73 10.28 -29.77
CA GLY A 260 0.06 11.39 -29.08
C GLY A 260 0.89 12.68 -29.01
N ALA A 261 0.21 13.84 -29.02
CA ALA A 261 0.83 15.16 -29.03
C ALA A 261 1.13 15.73 -27.62
N GLY A 262 0.93 14.96 -26.54
CA GLY A 262 1.06 15.41 -25.15
C GLY A 262 1.93 14.50 -24.29
N PRO A 263 2.27 14.93 -23.06
CA PRO A 263 3.10 14.12 -22.14
C PRO A 263 2.42 12.80 -21.80
N LEU A 264 3.16 11.70 -21.81
CA LEU A 264 2.63 10.36 -21.54
C LEU A 264 2.11 10.23 -20.11
N TYR A 265 2.72 10.93 -19.15
CA TYR A 265 2.23 10.94 -17.76
C TYR A 265 0.82 11.56 -17.58
N GLU A 266 0.30 12.28 -18.58
CA GLU A 266 -1.05 12.85 -18.55
C GLU A 266 -2.14 11.87 -19.03
N ARG A 267 -1.75 10.71 -19.58
CA ARG A 267 -2.73 9.72 -20.02
C ARG A 267 -3.57 9.23 -18.83
N GLU A 268 -4.81 8.86 -19.11
CA GLU A 268 -5.75 8.40 -18.08
C GLU A 268 -5.25 7.16 -17.34
N ASP A 269 -4.63 6.23 -18.07
CA ASP A 269 -4.04 5.01 -17.53
C ASP A 269 -2.91 5.27 -16.53
N VAL A 270 -2.04 6.23 -16.85
CA VAL A 270 -0.93 6.62 -15.98
C VAL A 270 -1.43 7.41 -14.79
N THR A 271 -2.30 8.39 -15.00
CA THR A 271 -2.86 9.20 -13.90
C THR A 271 -3.69 8.37 -12.95
N GLU A 272 -4.28 7.25 -13.36
CA GLU A 272 -4.96 6.32 -12.46
C GLU A 272 -4.03 5.71 -11.42
N LEU A 273 -2.82 5.31 -11.83
CA LEU A 273 -1.80 4.70 -10.98
C LEU A 273 -1.21 5.66 -9.93
N LEU A 274 -1.39 6.97 -10.13
CA LEU A 274 -0.91 8.01 -9.22
C LEU A 274 -1.83 8.25 -8.01
N PHE A 275 -3.02 7.66 -8.00
CA PHE A 275 -4.01 7.86 -6.93
C PHE A 275 -4.44 6.53 -6.31
N PRO A 276 -4.91 6.55 -5.05
CA PRO A 276 -5.24 5.32 -4.36
C PRO A 276 -6.36 4.53 -5.05
N LEU A 277 -6.09 3.25 -5.38
CA LEU A 277 -7.10 2.34 -5.87
C LEU A 277 -8.04 1.92 -4.74
N MET A 278 -9.16 2.63 -4.57
CA MET A 278 -10.13 2.31 -3.52
C MET A 278 -11.57 2.44 -4.01
N ASN A 279 -12.46 1.71 -3.32
CA ASN A 279 -13.88 1.84 -3.55
C ASN A 279 -14.41 3.20 -3.05
N PRO A 280 -15.50 3.74 -3.64
CA PRO A 280 -16.02 5.06 -3.29
C PRO A 280 -16.37 5.22 -1.79
N GLY A 281 -16.96 4.19 -1.18
CA GLY A 281 -17.34 4.22 0.23
C GLY A 281 -16.13 4.30 1.18
N ARG A 282 -15.03 3.61 0.87
CA ARG A 282 -13.76 3.71 1.62
C ARG A 282 -13.08 5.04 1.35
N HIS A 283 -13.12 5.53 0.10
CA HIS A 283 -12.60 6.83 -0.27
C HIS A 283 -13.24 7.95 0.55
N ARG A 284 -14.58 7.99 0.58
CA ARG A 284 -15.34 8.97 1.36
C ARG A 284 -14.98 8.92 2.84
N ARG A 285 -14.83 7.72 3.42
CA ARG A 285 -14.46 7.56 4.83
C ARG A 285 -13.04 8.02 5.13
N MET A 286 -12.08 7.65 4.28
CA MET A 286 -10.66 7.94 4.50
C MET A 286 -10.32 9.41 4.25
N TRP A 287 -10.86 9.99 3.17
CA TRP A 287 -10.49 11.32 2.69
C TRP A 287 -11.53 12.39 2.99
N ARG A 288 -12.72 12.02 3.48
CA ARG A 288 -13.88 12.91 3.64
C ARG A 288 -14.25 13.65 2.34
N ALA A 289 -14.01 12.99 1.21
CA ALA A 289 -14.22 13.50 -0.13
C ALA A 289 -14.64 12.37 -1.07
N GLU A 290 -15.35 12.70 -2.15
CA GLU A 290 -15.64 11.74 -3.22
C GLU A 290 -14.36 11.31 -3.95
N LYS A 291 -14.41 10.11 -4.54
CA LYS A 291 -13.33 9.60 -5.38
C LYS A 291 -13.11 10.55 -6.56
N LEU A 292 -11.85 10.89 -6.83
CA LEU A 292 -11.51 11.81 -7.92
C LEU A 292 -11.88 11.22 -9.29
N THR A 293 -12.49 12.04 -10.15
CA THR A 293 -12.73 11.69 -11.55
C THR A 293 -11.42 11.71 -12.36
N PRO A 294 -11.35 11.08 -13.55
CA PRO A 294 -10.19 11.17 -14.43
C PRO A 294 -9.72 12.62 -14.68
N GLU A 295 -10.66 13.54 -14.91
CA GLU A 295 -10.38 14.96 -15.15
C GLU A 295 -9.81 15.63 -13.91
N GLN A 296 -10.31 15.29 -12.72
CA GLN A 296 -9.81 15.83 -11.45
C GLN A 296 -8.41 15.30 -11.10
N ARG A 297 -8.11 14.04 -11.42
CA ARG A 297 -6.76 13.46 -11.29
C ARG A 297 -5.78 14.23 -12.17
N LEU A 298 -6.14 14.42 -13.44
CA LEU A 298 -5.32 15.17 -14.40
C LEU A 298 -5.15 16.64 -14.00
N ASP A 299 -6.22 17.33 -13.59
CA ASP A 299 -6.14 18.72 -13.10
C ASP A 299 -5.26 18.86 -11.86
N THR A 300 -5.24 17.84 -10.98
CA THR A 300 -4.34 17.82 -9.81
C THR A 300 -2.87 17.80 -10.24
N VAL A 301 -2.50 16.92 -11.19
CA VAL A 301 -1.14 16.85 -11.74
C VAL A 301 -0.76 18.16 -12.44
N ARG A 302 -1.63 18.69 -13.32
CA ARG A 302 -1.39 19.97 -14.01
C ARG A 302 -1.29 21.15 -13.07
N SER A 303 -2.08 21.17 -11.99
CA SER A 303 -2.02 22.22 -10.97
C SER A 303 -0.69 22.20 -10.21
N LEU A 304 -0.16 21.01 -9.91
CA LEU A 304 1.17 20.86 -9.33
C LEU A 304 2.26 21.36 -10.28
N VAL A 305 2.22 21.01 -11.57
CA VAL A 305 3.17 21.51 -12.57
C VAL A 305 3.12 23.04 -12.65
N ARG A 306 1.92 23.64 -12.71
CA ARG A 306 1.74 25.11 -12.70
C ARG A 306 2.32 25.74 -11.43
N ALA A 307 2.10 25.12 -10.27
CA ALA A 307 2.66 25.59 -9.00
C ALA A 307 4.19 25.55 -8.99
N CYS A 308 4.80 24.49 -9.54
CA CYS A 308 6.26 24.39 -9.69
C CYS A 308 6.83 25.53 -10.54
N SER A 309 6.21 25.78 -11.70
CA SER A 309 6.64 26.83 -12.61
C SER A 309 6.53 28.22 -11.97
N ARG A 310 5.44 28.50 -11.24
CA ARG A 310 5.25 29.77 -10.52
C ARG A 310 6.21 29.94 -9.34
N ALA A 311 6.51 28.86 -8.63
CA ALA A 311 7.42 28.89 -7.51
C ALA A 311 8.87 29.20 -7.95
N ASN A 312 9.22 28.96 -9.23
CA ASN A 312 10.60 28.95 -9.73
C ASN A 312 11.55 28.13 -8.83
N ARG A 313 11.02 27.08 -8.21
CA ARG A 313 11.71 26.23 -7.24
C ARG A 313 11.93 24.87 -7.85
N ARG A 314 13.17 24.55 -8.21
CA ARG A 314 13.58 23.21 -8.68
C ARG A 314 13.38 22.10 -7.63
N GLY A 315 13.08 22.46 -6.38
CA GLY A 315 12.88 21.51 -5.27
C GLY A 315 11.45 21.39 -4.75
N PHE A 316 10.44 21.96 -5.43
CA PHE A 316 9.05 21.87 -4.96
C PHE A 316 8.51 20.44 -5.10
N SER A 317 8.16 19.82 -3.97
CA SER A 317 7.64 18.45 -3.90
C SER A 317 6.12 18.39 -3.66
N VAL A 318 5.53 17.20 -3.78
CA VAL A 318 4.12 17.01 -3.40
C VAL A 318 3.95 17.14 -1.88
N SER A 319 4.95 16.73 -1.08
CA SER A 319 4.97 16.98 0.36
C SER A 319 4.90 18.46 0.69
N ASP A 320 5.60 19.32 -0.06
CA ASP A 320 5.51 20.77 0.13
C ASP A 320 4.12 21.30 -0.18
N ALA A 321 3.47 20.80 -1.23
CA ALA A 321 2.09 21.17 -1.58
C ALA A 321 1.09 20.79 -0.46
N VAL A 322 1.33 19.69 0.26
CA VAL A 322 0.43 19.17 1.30
C VAL A 322 0.72 19.75 2.69
N TYR A 323 1.99 19.77 3.10
CA TYR A 323 2.43 20.09 4.47
C TYR A 323 3.25 21.37 4.58
N GLY A 324 3.73 21.93 3.45
CA GLY A 324 4.49 23.16 3.47
C GLY A 324 3.73 24.24 4.24
N GLY A 325 4.44 24.98 5.12
CA GLY A 325 3.88 26.04 5.96
C GLY A 325 3.36 27.24 5.16
N TYR A 326 3.75 28.48 5.48
CA TYR A 326 3.16 29.69 4.85
C TYR A 326 3.46 29.90 3.34
N THR A 327 4.10 28.97 2.62
CA THR A 327 4.50 29.13 1.21
C THR A 327 3.61 28.47 0.14
N PRO A 328 2.84 27.38 0.39
CA PRO A 328 1.95 26.81 -0.63
C PRO A 328 0.60 27.50 -0.77
N VAL A 329 0.21 28.40 0.16
CA VAL A 329 -1.15 28.99 0.20
C VAL A 329 -1.44 29.88 -1.01
N ASP A 330 -0.41 30.52 -1.58
CA ASP A 330 -0.55 31.38 -2.77
C ASP A 330 -0.42 30.61 -4.11
N LEU A 331 0.08 29.37 -4.07
CA LEU A 331 0.34 28.58 -5.28
C LEU A 331 -0.81 27.64 -5.63
N LEU A 332 -1.47 27.08 -4.61
CA LEU A 332 -2.56 26.12 -4.74
C LEU A 332 -3.72 26.47 -3.80
N THR A 333 -4.94 26.31 -4.30
CA THR A 333 -6.15 26.46 -3.48
C THR A 333 -6.20 25.37 -2.40
N LEU A 334 -7.03 25.58 -1.36
CA LEU A 334 -7.25 24.55 -0.34
C LEU A 334 -7.73 23.22 -0.96
N GLU A 335 -8.65 23.30 -1.93
CA GLU A 335 -9.16 22.12 -2.63
C GLU A 335 -8.05 21.37 -3.37
N GLN A 336 -7.22 22.08 -4.14
CA GLN A 336 -6.09 21.48 -4.84
C GLN A 336 -5.11 20.79 -3.88
N ARG A 337 -4.84 21.41 -2.72
CA ARG A 337 -3.98 20.82 -1.69
C ARG A 337 -4.59 19.54 -1.09
N LEU A 338 -5.90 19.50 -0.88
CA LEU A 338 -6.59 18.30 -0.41
C LEU A 338 -6.51 17.16 -1.44
N ARG A 339 -6.60 17.45 -2.74
CA ARG A 339 -6.38 16.46 -3.80
C ARG A 339 -4.92 15.98 -3.83
N CYS A 340 -3.96 16.89 -3.67
CA CYS A 340 -2.54 16.55 -3.57
C CYS A 340 -2.23 15.60 -2.41
N ARG A 341 -3.02 15.61 -1.33
CA ARG A 341 -2.85 14.68 -0.20
C ARG A 341 -3.03 13.22 -0.61
N GLN A 342 -3.94 12.94 -1.54
CA GLN A 342 -4.21 11.59 -2.05
C GLN A 342 -3.07 11.11 -2.96
N LEU A 343 -2.61 12.00 -3.85
CA LEU A 343 -1.44 11.77 -4.69
C LEU A 343 -0.19 11.52 -3.85
N HIS A 344 0.06 12.37 -2.84
CA HIS A 344 1.19 12.25 -1.93
C HIS A 344 1.22 10.91 -1.21
N ALA A 345 0.08 10.45 -0.69
CA ALA A 345 0.01 9.17 0.00
C ALA A 345 0.37 7.98 -0.91
N THR A 346 0.05 8.07 -2.21
CA THR A 346 0.44 7.04 -3.18
C THR A 346 1.93 7.14 -3.48
N LEU A 347 2.42 8.33 -3.85
CA LEU A 347 3.81 8.55 -4.25
C LEU A 347 4.85 8.35 -3.13
N LEU A 348 4.45 8.32 -1.86
CA LEU A 348 5.37 7.99 -0.76
C LEU A 348 5.74 6.52 -0.71
N ASP A 349 4.84 5.64 -1.15
CA ASP A 349 4.91 4.20 -0.94
C ASP A 349 4.83 3.41 -2.26
N ALA A 350 4.81 4.11 -3.39
CA ALA A 350 4.68 3.53 -4.72
C ALA A 350 6.02 3.46 -5.45
N SER A 351 6.32 2.30 -6.03
CA SER A 351 7.28 2.17 -7.13
C SER A 351 6.56 1.77 -8.42
N PHE A 352 7.09 2.19 -9.57
CA PHE A 352 6.52 1.89 -10.88
C PHE A 352 7.27 0.75 -11.54
N LEU A 353 6.55 -0.09 -12.26
CA LEU A 353 7.12 -1.19 -13.02
C LEU A 353 6.42 -1.33 -14.36
N GLY A 354 7.05 -2.04 -15.27
CA GLY A 354 6.46 -2.33 -16.57
C GLY A 354 6.50 -3.80 -16.92
N THR A 355 5.59 -4.16 -17.79
CA THR A 355 5.37 -5.51 -18.26
C THR A 355 5.86 -5.68 -19.70
N LYS A 356 6.04 -6.91 -20.18
CA LYS A 356 6.41 -7.18 -21.57
C LYS A 356 5.27 -6.80 -22.53
N GLY A 357 4.01 -6.89 -22.09
CA GLY A 357 2.84 -6.43 -22.83
C GLY A 357 2.63 -4.92 -22.86
N GLY A 358 3.61 -4.11 -22.45
CA GLY A 358 3.54 -2.65 -22.55
C GLY A 358 2.65 -1.96 -21.51
N ARG A 359 2.23 -2.67 -20.46
CA ARG A 359 1.43 -2.09 -19.35
C ARG A 359 2.34 -1.52 -18.27
N LEU A 360 1.98 -0.35 -17.76
CA LEU A 360 2.56 0.27 -16.56
C LEU A 360 1.79 -0.19 -15.32
N ALA A 361 2.49 -0.31 -14.20
CA ALA A 361 1.93 -0.79 -12.94
C ALA A 361 2.57 -0.12 -11.72
N THR A 362 1.88 -0.21 -10.58
CA THR A 362 2.31 0.31 -9.28
C THR A 362 2.33 -0.78 -8.22
N VAL A 363 3.38 -0.76 -7.40
CA VAL A 363 3.62 -1.69 -6.27
C VAL A 363 4.15 -0.94 -5.06
N GLY A 364 4.21 -1.60 -3.91
CA GLY A 364 4.84 -1.04 -2.71
C GLY A 364 6.33 -0.79 -2.92
N ILE A 365 6.86 0.27 -2.34
CA ILE A 365 8.29 0.64 -2.46
C ILE A 365 9.22 -0.44 -1.91
N ASP A 366 8.77 -1.16 -0.88
CA ASP A 366 9.53 -2.22 -0.22
C ASP A 366 9.33 -3.60 -0.89
N ASP A 367 8.45 -3.71 -1.90
CA ASP A 367 8.20 -4.98 -2.56
C ASP A 367 9.45 -5.45 -3.32
N ALA A 368 9.91 -6.67 -3.01
CA ALA A 368 11.12 -7.26 -3.56
C ALA A 368 10.91 -7.84 -4.98
N ILE A 369 10.30 -7.06 -5.88
CA ILE A 369 9.98 -7.47 -7.26
C ILE A 369 11.19 -7.36 -8.18
N GLU A 370 11.33 -8.33 -9.07
CA GLU A 370 12.44 -8.47 -10.00
C GLU A 370 11.95 -8.61 -11.45
N VAL A 371 12.84 -8.28 -12.39
CA VAL A 371 12.58 -8.53 -13.81
C VAL A 371 12.51 -10.04 -14.04
N GLY A 372 11.47 -10.50 -14.76
CA GLY A 372 11.19 -11.92 -14.95
C GLY A 372 10.09 -12.46 -14.04
N ASP A 373 9.71 -11.75 -12.98
CA ASP A 373 8.52 -12.08 -12.20
C ASP A 373 7.26 -12.04 -13.08
N GLN A 374 6.25 -12.85 -12.75
CA GLN A 374 5.06 -13.03 -13.58
C GLN A 374 3.83 -12.40 -12.95
N VAL A 375 2.99 -11.77 -13.76
CA VAL A 375 1.69 -11.24 -13.35
C VAL A 375 0.63 -12.31 -13.53
N TRP A 376 -0.04 -12.66 -12.44
CA TRP A 376 -1.09 -13.67 -12.42
C TRP A 376 -2.41 -13.10 -11.93
N ILE A 377 -3.51 -13.54 -12.54
CA ILE A 377 -4.85 -13.42 -11.96
C ILE A 377 -5.22 -14.78 -11.40
N ILE A 378 -5.25 -14.89 -10.07
CA ILE A 378 -5.59 -16.13 -9.36
C ILE A 378 -7.10 -16.11 -9.07
N LEU A 379 -7.79 -17.22 -9.36
CA LEU A 379 -9.24 -17.31 -9.14
C LEU A 379 -9.59 -17.15 -7.65
N GLY A 380 -10.62 -16.35 -7.36
CA GLY A 380 -11.01 -15.98 -6.00
C GLY A 380 -10.10 -14.94 -5.33
N CYS A 381 -9.12 -14.38 -6.04
CA CYS A 381 -8.28 -13.28 -5.57
C CYS A 381 -8.73 -11.93 -6.14
N ASN A 382 -8.78 -10.90 -5.30
CA ASN A 382 -9.33 -9.60 -5.71
C ASN A 382 -8.33 -8.74 -6.50
N MET A 383 -7.04 -9.05 -6.44
CA MET A 383 -5.96 -8.28 -7.09
C MET A 383 -5.16 -9.20 -8.02
N PRO A 384 -4.53 -8.66 -9.08
CA PRO A 384 -3.44 -9.38 -9.74
C PRO A 384 -2.29 -9.57 -8.73
N ILE A 385 -1.65 -10.72 -8.78
CA ILE A 385 -0.57 -11.14 -7.88
C ILE A 385 0.69 -11.37 -8.71
N ILE A 386 1.81 -10.84 -8.25
CA ILE A 386 3.12 -11.13 -8.80
C ILE A 386 3.62 -12.45 -8.20
N LEU A 387 3.96 -13.38 -9.07
CA LEU A 387 4.52 -14.68 -8.74
C LEU A 387 5.93 -14.82 -9.31
N ARG A 388 6.85 -15.33 -8.50
CA ARG A 388 8.20 -15.67 -8.90
C ARG A 388 8.29 -17.17 -9.18
N PRO A 389 8.64 -17.60 -10.41
CA PRO A 389 8.91 -19.01 -10.69
C PRO A 389 10.00 -19.55 -9.77
N VAL A 390 9.81 -20.76 -9.25
CA VAL A 390 10.81 -21.48 -8.46
C VAL A 390 11.25 -22.71 -9.25
N ASP A 391 12.56 -22.87 -9.43
CA ASP A 391 13.11 -24.05 -10.10
C ASP A 391 12.66 -25.33 -9.37
N GLY A 392 11.91 -26.18 -10.08
CA GLY A 392 11.34 -27.39 -9.54
C GLY A 392 11.12 -28.44 -10.61
N ILE A 393 11.05 -29.71 -10.19
CA ILE A 393 10.97 -30.89 -11.07
C ILE A 393 9.72 -30.87 -11.99
N TYR A 394 8.66 -30.15 -11.57
CA TYR A 394 7.34 -30.14 -12.24
C TYR A 394 6.92 -28.79 -12.84
N GLY A 395 7.80 -27.77 -12.89
CA GLY A 395 7.59 -26.53 -13.67
C GLY A 395 6.54 -25.51 -13.18
N ASP A 396 5.58 -25.89 -12.32
CA ASP A 396 4.44 -25.03 -11.93
C ASP A 396 4.49 -24.54 -10.46
N ARG A 397 5.69 -24.38 -9.90
CA ARG A 397 5.90 -23.86 -8.52
C ARG A 397 6.30 -22.40 -8.50
N TYR A 398 5.69 -21.66 -7.57
CA TYR A 398 5.87 -20.23 -7.46
C TYR A 398 6.00 -19.77 -6.01
N SER A 399 6.77 -18.70 -5.80
CA SER A 399 6.71 -17.88 -4.59
C SER A 399 5.84 -16.66 -4.85
N VAL A 400 4.97 -16.33 -3.89
CA VAL A 400 4.16 -15.11 -3.90
C VAL A 400 5.07 -13.92 -3.60
N VAL A 401 5.20 -13.02 -4.57
CA VAL A 401 5.96 -11.79 -4.41
C VAL A 401 5.09 -10.69 -3.83
N GLY A 402 3.84 -10.53 -4.27
CA GLY A 402 2.92 -9.53 -3.70
C GLY A 402 1.82 -9.08 -4.67
N PRO A 403 0.85 -8.27 -4.20
CA PRO A 403 -0.17 -7.69 -5.06
C PRO A 403 0.39 -6.60 -5.97
N VAL A 404 -0.23 -6.40 -7.13
CA VAL A 404 0.16 -5.33 -8.06
C VAL A 404 -1.06 -4.59 -8.60
N ILE A 405 -0.93 -3.27 -8.77
CA ILE A 405 -1.93 -2.45 -9.43
C ILE A 405 -1.52 -2.29 -10.89
N ILE A 406 -2.26 -2.91 -11.81
CA ILE A 406 -2.02 -2.78 -13.25
C ILE A 406 -3.28 -2.25 -13.91
N GLN A 407 -3.13 -1.19 -14.69
CA GLN A 407 -4.25 -0.63 -15.41
C GLN A 407 -4.82 -1.65 -16.41
N GLY A 408 -6.16 -1.71 -16.48
CA GLY A 408 -6.86 -2.68 -17.31
C GLY A 408 -6.85 -4.12 -16.79
N LEU A 409 -6.39 -4.40 -15.57
CA LEU A 409 -6.51 -5.75 -14.96
C LEU A 409 -7.27 -5.74 -13.62
N MET A 410 -7.74 -4.58 -13.16
CA MET A 410 -8.27 -4.42 -11.80
C MET A 410 -9.76 -4.75 -11.66
N ASN A 411 -10.53 -4.93 -12.74
CA ASN A 411 -11.98 -5.19 -12.72
C ASN A 411 -12.38 -6.41 -13.57
N GLY A 412 -11.50 -7.40 -13.70
CA GLY A 412 -11.81 -8.66 -14.38
C GLY A 412 -11.68 -8.61 -15.89
N GLU A 413 -11.11 -7.55 -16.45
CA GLU A 413 -10.84 -7.41 -17.88
C GLU A 413 -9.84 -8.49 -18.34
N GLY A 414 -8.76 -8.71 -17.58
CA GLY A 414 -7.74 -9.72 -17.93
C GLY A 414 -8.26 -11.17 -17.95
N VAL A 415 -9.38 -11.45 -17.28
CA VAL A 415 -10.04 -12.76 -17.36
C VAL A 415 -11.05 -12.80 -18.51
N ARG A 416 -11.77 -11.69 -18.74
CA ARG A 416 -12.73 -11.54 -19.83
C ARG A 416 -12.08 -11.59 -21.22
N GLU A 417 -10.89 -11.02 -21.37
CA GLU A 417 -10.10 -11.10 -22.60
C GLU A 417 -9.71 -12.55 -22.95
N LEU A 418 -9.71 -13.46 -21.97
CA LEU A 418 -9.31 -14.86 -22.11
C LEU A 418 -10.50 -15.83 -22.08
N SER A 419 -11.72 -15.33 -21.88
CA SER A 419 -12.98 -16.08 -22.02
C SER A 419 -13.50 -15.93 -23.46
N MET A 420 -13.33 -16.96 -24.29
CA MET A 420 -13.77 -16.96 -25.70
C MET A 420 -15.26 -17.33 -25.90
N THR A 421 -16.05 -17.45 -24.84
CA THR A 421 -17.45 -17.92 -24.92
C THR A 421 -18.42 -16.91 -24.33
N ASP A 422 -19.57 -16.72 -24.99
CA ASP A 422 -20.70 -15.89 -24.54
C ASP A 422 -21.25 -16.29 -23.14
N GLU A 423 -20.85 -17.44 -22.61
CA GLU A 423 -21.22 -17.97 -21.28
C GLU A 423 -20.27 -17.55 -20.14
N GLY A 424 -19.23 -16.75 -20.39
CA GLY A 424 -18.33 -16.25 -19.35
C GLY A 424 -17.42 -17.31 -18.72
N GLN A 425 -17.14 -18.42 -19.41
CA GLN A 425 -16.17 -19.42 -19.00
C GLN A 425 -14.77 -19.09 -19.54
N ILE A 426 -13.73 -19.22 -18.70
CA ILE A 426 -12.31 -19.07 -19.12
C ILE A 426 -11.96 -20.28 -20.00
N SER A 427 -11.27 -20.05 -21.12
CA SER A 427 -10.74 -21.18 -21.91
C SER A 427 -9.88 -22.09 -21.04
N ARG A 428 -10.18 -23.41 -21.06
CA ARG A 428 -9.41 -24.42 -20.32
C ARG A 428 -7.93 -24.45 -20.72
N GLU A 429 -7.58 -23.90 -21.88
CA GLU A 429 -6.20 -23.82 -22.38
C GLU A 429 -5.40 -22.72 -21.68
N CYS A 430 -6.06 -21.67 -21.17
CA CYS A 430 -5.40 -20.56 -20.47
C CYS A 430 -5.35 -20.76 -18.95
N LEU A 431 -6.30 -21.52 -18.40
CA LEU A 431 -6.37 -21.80 -16.97
C LEU A 431 -5.28 -22.80 -16.57
N ARG A 432 -4.40 -22.39 -15.66
CA ARG A 432 -3.32 -23.23 -15.14
C ARG A 432 -3.51 -23.51 -13.67
N ARG A 433 -3.16 -24.73 -13.28
CA ARG A 433 -2.98 -25.10 -11.89
C ARG A 433 -1.58 -24.68 -11.46
N ILE A 434 -1.49 -23.94 -10.35
CA ILE A 434 -0.22 -23.46 -9.80
C ILE A 434 -0.07 -23.91 -8.35
N GLU A 435 1.18 -24.13 -7.94
CA GLU A 435 1.55 -24.45 -6.56
C GLU A 435 2.33 -23.27 -5.95
N LEU A 436 1.81 -22.71 -4.86
CA LEU A 436 2.41 -21.61 -4.12
C LEU A 436 3.12 -22.17 -2.89
N GLN A 437 4.42 -21.90 -2.77
CA GLN A 437 5.28 -22.41 -1.70
C GLN A 437 5.81 -21.32 -0.78
#